data_AF-A0A940YR61-F1
#
_entry.id   AF-A0A940YR61-F1
#
_cell.length_a   1.000
_cell.length_b   1.000
_cell.length_c   1.000
_cell.angle_alpha   90.00
_cell.angle_beta   90.00
_cell.angle_gamma   90.00
#
_symmetry.space_group_name_H-M   'P 1'
#
loop_
_entity.id
_entity.type
_entity.pdbx_description
1 polymer ?
#
loop_
_entity_poly.entity_id
_entity_poly.type
_entity_poly.pdbx_seq_one_letter_code
_entity_poly.pdbx_strand_id
1 'polypeptide(L)'
;MMPLDEHTWVRLADRVGDWAQAQGLSLRDAVWLLPFTALLPPARRAFVRRGGWAPRIETVATLAPQLGPRAPAAAEAMASDAVTRRLQVAARLRGVDQGGWARRDPAGFAWAVAAVVDCADEWHQALAALPPSQRAGWAAA
;
A
#
# COMPACT_ATOMS: atom_id res chain seq x y z
N MET A 1 9.27 9.19 20.06
CA MET A 1 9.05 9.67 18.69
C MET A 1 9.88 10.92 18.49
N MET A 2 10.95 10.89 17.69
CA MET A 2 11.71 12.12 17.40
C MET A 2 10.79 13.07 16.63
N PRO A 3 10.72 14.37 16.99
CA PRO A 3 9.97 15.33 16.21
C PRO A 3 10.56 15.41 14.80
N LEU A 4 9.70 15.48 13.78
CA LEU A 4 10.12 15.75 12.39
C LEU A 4 10.54 17.21 12.29
N ASP A 5 11.74 17.50 12.79
CA ASP A 5 12.38 18.79 12.73
C ASP A 5 13.19 18.97 11.44
N GLU A 6 13.76 20.16 11.27
CA GLU A 6 14.51 20.52 10.07
C GLU A 6 15.72 19.59 9.82
N HIS A 7 16.44 19.21 10.87
CA HIS A 7 17.59 18.31 10.78
C HIS A 7 17.21 16.89 10.38
N THR A 8 16.06 16.41 10.88
CA THR A 8 15.53 15.10 10.52
C THR A 8 15.23 15.03 9.02
N TRP A 9 14.66 16.09 8.44
CA TRP A 9 14.38 16.13 7.00
C TRP A 9 15.64 16.14 6.15
N VAL A 10 16.69 16.88 6.54
CA VAL A 10 17.98 16.87 5.84
C VAL A 10 18.58 15.45 5.85
N ARG A 11 18.63 14.81 7.02
CA ARG A 11 19.13 13.43 7.15
C ARG A 11 18.34 12.42 6.32
N LEU A 12 17.03 12.60 6.20
CA LEU A 12 16.19 11.75 5.35
C LEU A 12 16.49 11.98 3.86
N ALA A 13 16.65 13.23 3.42
CA ALA A 13 17.00 13.55 2.03
C ALA A 13 18.37 12.98 1.65
N ASP A 14 19.36 13.06 2.55
CA ASP A 14 20.68 12.46 2.37
C ASP A 14 20.56 10.94 2.23
N ARG A 15 19.88 10.29 3.18
CA ARG A 15 19.69 8.83 3.16
C ARG A 15 18.98 8.32 1.91
N VAL A 16 17.91 9.00 1.47
CA VAL A 16 17.19 8.64 0.22
C VAL A 16 18.13 8.78 -0.97
N GLY A 17 18.94 9.83 -0.96
CA GLY A 17 19.88 10.11 -2.02
C GLY A 17 21.04 9.12 -2.11
N ASP A 18 21.65 8.80 -0.98
CA ASP A 18 22.73 7.81 -0.89
C ASP A 18 22.24 6.43 -1.27
N TRP A 19 21.02 6.07 -0.85
CA TRP A 19 20.35 4.85 -1.28
C TRP A 19 20.16 4.84 -2.80
N ALA A 20 19.65 5.92 -3.40
CA ALA A 20 19.45 5.97 -4.85
C ALA A 20 20.77 5.81 -5.61
N GLN A 21 21.84 6.49 -5.16
CA GLN A 21 23.17 6.33 -5.74
C GLN A 21 23.69 4.90 -5.62
N ALA A 22 23.55 4.26 -4.45
CA ALA A 22 23.96 2.88 -4.24
C ALA A 22 23.18 1.88 -5.13
N GLN A 23 21.95 2.21 -5.51
CA GLN A 23 21.14 1.41 -6.43
C GLN A 23 21.32 1.78 -7.91
N GLY A 24 22.19 2.76 -8.23
CA GLY A 24 22.35 3.26 -9.60
C GLY A 24 21.09 3.98 -10.14
N LEU A 25 20.22 4.46 -9.25
CA LEU A 25 18.97 5.12 -9.59
C LEU A 25 19.15 6.63 -9.67
N SER A 26 18.61 7.21 -10.74
CA SER A 26 18.50 8.66 -10.90
C SER A 26 17.33 9.18 -10.05
N LEU A 27 17.61 10.10 -9.13
CA LEU A 27 16.56 10.73 -8.33
C LEU A 27 15.55 11.49 -9.19
N ARG A 28 15.94 11.99 -10.36
CA ARG A 28 15.03 12.66 -11.30
C ARG A 28 13.83 11.77 -11.68
N ASP A 29 14.06 10.46 -11.73
CA ASP A 29 13.09 9.46 -12.16
C ASP A 29 12.42 8.76 -10.98
N ALA A 30 12.76 9.17 -9.75
CA ALA A 30 12.19 8.63 -8.53
C ALA A 30 11.00 9.46 -8.03
N VAL A 31 10.05 8.78 -7.38
CA VAL A 31 8.94 9.39 -6.65
C VAL A 31 9.12 9.11 -5.16
N TRP A 32 9.12 10.15 -4.33
CA TRP A 32 9.07 10.02 -2.89
C TRP A 32 7.66 10.31 -2.38
N LEU A 33 6.99 9.25 -1.91
CA LEU A 33 5.63 9.34 -1.37
C LEU A 33 5.62 9.69 0.11
N LEU A 34 4.89 10.74 0.45
CA LEU A 34 4.64 11.17 1.83
C LEU A 34 3.16 10.92 2.21
N PRO A 35 2.88 10.56 3.47
CA PRO A 35 1.51 10.25 3.90
C PRO A 35 0.59 11.46 3.92
N PHE A 36 1.12 12.67 4.15
CA PHE A 36 0.33 13.90 4.31
C PHE A 36 0.93 15.06 3.53
N THR A 37 0.06 15.92 3.01
CA THR A 37 0.44 17.11 2.23
C THR A 37 1.25 18.11 3.04
N ALA A 38 1.01 18.19 4.35
CA ALA A 38 1.77 19.03 5.29
C ALA A 38 3.28 18.72 5.33
N LEU A 39 3.68 17.53 4.87
CA LEU A 39 5.08 17.11 4.84
C LEU A 39 5.80 17.51 3.54
N LEU A 40 5.07 17.95 2.51
CA LEU A 40 5.67 18.35 1.23
C LEU A 40 6.64 19.53 1.36
N PRO A 41 6.29 20.65 2.04
CA PRO A 41 7.20 21.79 2.16
C PRO A 41 8.54 21.46 2.83
N PRO A 42 8.60 20.81 4.02
CA PRO A 42 9.88 20.52 4.65
C PRO A 42 10.72 19.48 3.86
N ALA A 43 10.09 18.49 3.23
CA ALA A 43 10.78 17.53 2.38
C ALA A 43 11.43 18.20 1.16
N ARG A 44 10.69 19.09 0.47
CA ARG A 44 11.21 19.86 -0.66
C ARG A 44 12.39 20.75 -0.26
N ARG A 45 12.31 21.43 0.89
CA ARG A 45 13.41 22.25 1.42
C ARG A 45 14.66 21.42 1.72
N ALA A 46 14.51 20.22 2.27
CA ALA A 46 15.64 19.33 2.51
C ALA A 46 16.35 18.90 1.23
N PHE A 47 15.60 18.56 0.17
CA PHE A 47 16.20 18.24 -1.13
C PHE A 47 16.84 19.44 -1.84
N VAL A 48 16.27 20.63 -1.69
CA VAL A 48 16.92 21.87 -2.16
C VAL A 48 18.27 22.06 -1.48
N ARG A 49 18.35 21.84 -0.17
CA ARG A 49 19.61 21.95 0.60
C ARG A 49 20.66 20.92 0.20
N ARG A 50 20.23 19.68 -0.06
CA ARG A 50 21.13 18.62 -0.54
C ARG A 50 21.74 18.96 -1.91
N GLY A 51 20.98 19.68 -2.74
CA GLY A 51 21.39 20.01 -4.10
C GLY A 51 21.27 18.83 -5.07
N GLY A 52 21.54 19.11 -6.36
CA GLY A 52 21.33 18.16 -7.44
C GLY A 52 19.85 17.95 -7.79
N TRP A 53 19.54 16.80 -8.41
CA TRP A 53 18.16 16.45 -8.76
C TRP A 53 17.39 15.97 -7.53
N ALA A 54 16.26 16.62 -7.25
CA ALA A 54 15.28 16.15 -6.29
C ALA A 54 14.34 15.10 -6.94
N PRO A 55 13.86 14.11 -6.18
CA PRO A 55 12.77 13.26 -6.64
C PRO A 55 11.46 14.04 -6.74
N ARG A 56 10.49 13.45 -7.42
CA ARG A 56 9.11 13.94 -7.39
C ARG A 56 8.53 13.65 -6.00
N ILE A 57 8.32 14.69 -5.21
CA ILE A 57 7.77 14.55 -3.85
C ILE A 57 6.26 14.75 -3.90
N GLU A 58 5.53 13.67 -3.64
CA GLU A 58 4.08 13.56 -3.83
C GLU A 58 3.42 12.95 -2.58
N THR A 59 2.09 13.02 -2.53
CA THR A 59 1.27 12.19 -1.65
C THR A 59 0.47 11.20 -2.48
N VAL A 60 -0.15 10.19 -1.84
CA VAL A 60 -1.06 9.28 -2.56
C VAL A 60 -2.16 10.07 -3.27
N ALA A 61 -2.70 11.10 -2.64
CA ALA A 61 -3.75 11.94 -3.21
C ALA A 61 -3.29 12.76 -4.43
N THR A 62 -2.04 13.23 -4.45
CA THR A 62 -1.50 14.01 -5.58
C THR A 62 -0.96 13.11 -6.70
N LEU A 63 -0.49 11.90 -6.37
CA LEU A 63 -0.01 10.93 -7.35
C LEU A 63 -1.16 10.21 -8.06
N ALA A 64 -2.23 9.83 -7.33
CA ALA A 64 -3.30 8.99 -7.89
C ALA A 64 -3.92 9.52 -9.21
N PRO A 65 -4.23 10.83 -9.35
CA PRO A 65 -4.78 11.36 -10.61
C PRO A 65 -3.81 11.24 -11.79
N GLN A 66 -2.51 11.17 -11.53
CA GLN A 66 -1.46 11.13 -12.55
C GLN A 66 -1.20 9.71 -13.08
N LEU A 67 -1.60 8.69 -12.32
CA LEU A 67 -1.48 7.28 -12.71
C LEU A 67 -2.54 6.87 -13.74
N GLY A 68 -3.43 7.78 -14.12
CA GLY A 68 -4.53 7.53 -15.03
C GLY A 68 -5.75 6.92 -14.33
N PRO A 69 -6.79 6.58 -15.10
CA PRO A 69 -8.01 5.99 -14.55
C PRO A 69 -7.70 4.67 -13.88
N ARG A 70 -8.15 4.51 -12.63
CA ARG A 70 -8.07 3.24 -11.92
C ARG A 70 -8.89 2.21 -12.69
N ALA A 71 -8.26 1.12 -13.11
CA ALA A 71 -8.97 0.00 -13.71
C ALA A 71 -10.09 -0.44 -12.74
N PRO A 72 -11.30 -0.73 -13.25
CA PRO A 72 -12.37 -1.22 -12.40
C PRO A 72 -11.88 -2.51 -11.71
N ALA A 73 -12.13 -2.61 -10.41
CA ALA A 73 -11.89 -3.85 -9.70
C ALA A 73 -12.76 -4.94 -10.34
N ALA A 74 -12.19 -6.12 -10.59
CA ALA A 74 -12.99 -7.27 -10.99
C ALA A 74 -14.06 -7.52 -9.91
N ALA A 75 -15.27 -7.93 -10.31
CA ALA A 75 -16.40 -8.09 -9.39
C ALA A 75 -16.09 -9.01 -8.20
N GLU A 76 -15.17 -9.95 -8.38
CA GLU A 76 -14.75 -10.92 -7.38
C GLU A 76 -13.46 -10.53 -6.64
N ALA A 77 -12.79 -9.46 -7.06
CA ALA A 77 -11.54 -9.01 -6.47
C ALA A 77 -11.73 -8.70 -4.98
N MET A 78 -10.85 -9.27 -4.19
CA MET A 78 -10.79 -9.02 -2.75
C MET A 78 -9.97 -7.77 -2.48
N ALA A 79 -10.42 -6.97 -1.53
CA ALA A 79 -9.71 -5.77 -1.12
C ALA A 79 -8.31 -6.11 -0.59
N SER A 80 -7.37 -5.21 -0.83
CA SER A 80 -5.99 -5.33 -0.34
C SER A 80 -5.83 -4.91 1.12
N ASP A 81 -6.75 -4.10 1.66
CA ASP A 81 -6.75 -3.73 3.07
C ASP A 81 -7.57 -4.72 3.92
N ALA A 82 -7.04 -5.03 5.11
CA ALA A 82 -7.60 -6.05 5.99
C ALA A 82 -9.04 -5.73 6.46
N VAL A 83 -9.37 -4.45 6.65
CA VAL A 83 -10.69 -4.02 7.16
C VAL A 83 -11.76 -4.27 6.10
N THR A 84 -11.55 -3.75 4.90
CA THR A 84 -12.48 -3.95 3.78
C THR A 84 -12.56 -5.42 3.39
N ARG A 85 -11.43 -6.14 3.43
CA ARG A 85 -11.41 -7.58 3.19
C ARG A 85 -12.28 -8.33 4.17
N ARG A 86 -12.13 -8.07 5.47
CA ARG A 86 -12.96 -8.69 6.52
C ARG A 86 -14.46 -8.44 6.29
N LEU A 87 -14.82 -7.21 5.91
CA LEU A 87 -16.20 -6.86 5.58
C LEU A 87 -16.72 -7.60 4.34
N GLN A 88 -15.92 -7.69 3.28
CA GLN A 88 -16.26 -8.43 2.06
C GLN A 88 -16.44 -9.93 2.34
N VAL A 89 -15.55 -10.54 3.11
CA VAL A 89 -15.65 -11.95 3.51
C VAL A 89 -16.91 -12.19 4.35
N ALA A 90 -17.16 -11.35 5.36
CA ALA A 90 -18.37 -11.45 6.17
C ALA A 90 -19.64 -11.30 5.32
N ALA A 91 -19.66 -10.38 4.35
CA ALA A 91 -20.78 -10.21 3.44
C ALA A 91 -20.99 -11.44 2.54
N ARG A 92 -19.90 -12.02 2.00
CA ARG A 92 -19.95 -13.24 1.17
C ARG A 92 -20.44 -14.45 1.96
N LEU A 93 -19.92 -14.67 3.17
CA LEU A 93 -20.34 -15.79 4.02
C LEU A 93 -21.83 -15.68 4.41
N ARG A 94 -22.34 -14.46 4.67
CA ARG A 94 -23.78 -14.25 4.88
C ARG A 94 -24.60 -14.50 3.63
N GLY A 95 -24.06 -14.21 2.44
CA GLY A 95 -24.75 -14.43 1.17
C GLY A 95 -24.96 -15.91 0.84
N VAL A 96 -24.08 -16.79 1.32
CA VAL A 96 -24.21 -18.26 1.13
C VAL A 96 -24.87 -18.97 2.33
N ASP A 97 -24.99 -18.29 3.47
CA ASP A 97 -25.62 -18.82 4.68
C ASP A 97 -27.15 -18.74 4.60
N GLN A 98 -27.78 -19.87 4.28
CA GLN A 98 -29.24 -19.99 4.28
C GLN A 98 -29.85 -20.25 5.67
N GLY A 99 -29.01 -20.52 6.68
CA GLY A 99 -29.44 -20.99 8.00
C GLY A 99 -29.26 -19.97 9.12
N GLY A 100 -28.89 -18.72 8.82
CA GLY A 100 -28.63 -17.70 9.83
C GLY A 100 -27.51 -18.09 10.80
N TRP A 101 -26.50 -18.82 10.33
CA TRP A 101 -25.28 -19.18 11.07
C TRP A 101 -24.69 -18.00 11.83
N ALA A 102 -24.56 -16.83 11.19
CA ALA A 102 -24.02 -15.63 11.84
C ALA A 102 -24.78 -15.22 13.13
N ARG A 103 -26.07 -15.57 13.22
CA ARG A 103 -26.91 -15.33 14.41
C ARG A 103 -26.86 -16.48 15.40
N ARG A 104 -26.89 -17.73 14.92
CA ARG A 104 -26.91 -18.94 15.75
C ARG A 104 -25.57 -19.19 16.45
N ASP A 105 -24.47 -18.89 15.77
CA ASP A 105 -23.11 -19.06 16.27
C ASP A 105 -22.23 -17.88 15.82
N PRO A 106 -22.32 -16.74 16.53
CA PRO A 106 -21.52 -15.56 16.20
C PRO A 106 -20.01 -15.80 16.31
N ALA A 107 -19.59 -16.68 17.23
CA ALA A 107 -18.18 -16.97 17.47
C ALA A 107 -17.59 -17.81 16.33
N GLY A 108 -18.23 -18.90 15.94
CA GLY A 108 -17.80 -19.72 14.81
C GLY A 108 -17.88 -18.96 13.49
N PHE A 109 -18.88 -18.10 13.30
CA PHE A 109 -18.93 -17.21 12.14
C PHE A 109 -17.75 -16.24 12.12
N ALA A 110 -17.44 -15.60 13.26
CA ALA A 110 -16.29 -14.69 13.36
C ALA A 110 -14.95 -15.39 13.14
N TRP A 111 -14.81 -16.62 13.62
CA TRP A 111 -13.65 -17.47 13.37
C TRP A 111 -13.50 -17.80 11.89
N ALA A 112 -14.58 -18.20 11.21
CA ALA A 112 -14.55 -18.52 9.79
C ALA A 112 -14.21 -17.30 8.92
N VAL A 113 -14.73 -16.12 9.28
CA VAL A 113 -14.32 -14.86 8.65
C VAL A 113 -12.81 -14.64 8.82
N ALA A 114 -12.28 -14.83 10.02
CA ALA A 114 -10.84 -14.66 10.28
C ALA A 114 -10.00 -15.66 9.46
N ALA A 115 -10.35 -16.94 9.47
CA ALA A 115 -9.62 -17.97 8.73
C ALA A 115 -9.54 -17.69 7.21
N VAL A 116 -10.62 -17.19 6.61
CA VAL A 116 -10.63 -16.79 5.19
C VAL A 116 -9.78 -15.54 4.96
N VAL A 117 -9.81 -14.57 5.86
CA VAL A 117 -8.96 -13.37 5.79
C VAL A 117 -7.49 -13.73 5.91
N ASP A 118 -7.13 -14.62 6.83
CA ASP A 118 -5.75 -15.05 7.05
C ASP A 118 -5.19 -15.75 5.80
N CYS A 119 -5.94 -16.70 5.21
CA CYS A 119 -5.57 -17.35 3.96
C CYS A 119 -5.41 -16.33 2.80
N ALA A 120 -6.30 -15.35 2.73
CA ALA A 120 -6.23 -14.29 1.73
C ALA A 120 -5.00 -13.40 1.91
N ASP A 121 -4.63 -13.10 3.15
CA ASP A 121 -3.43 -12.34 3.49
C ASP A 121 -2.16 -13.09 3.11
N GLU A 122 -2.09 -14.40 3.38
CA GLU A 122 -0.98 -15.25 2.94
C GLU A 122 -0.81 -15.20 1.41
N TRP A 123 -1.90 -15.33 0.65
CA TRP A 123 -1.87 -15.24 -0.81
C TRP A 123 -1.47 -13.85 -1.29
N HIS A 124 -1.99 -12.80 -0.65
CA HIS A 124 -1.63 -11.43 -0.99
C HIS A 124 -0.14 -11.16 -0.74
N GLN A 125 0.41 -11.64 0.37
CA GLN A 125 1.83 -11.51 0.70
C GLN A 125 2.70 -12.27 -0.29
N ALA A 126 2.33 -13.50 -0.65
CA ALA A 126 3.04 -14.29 -1.67
C ALA A 126 3.07 -13.56 -3.02
N LEU A 127 1.94 -13.03 -3.47
CA LEU A 127 1.87 -12.25 -4.71
C LEU A 127 2.67 -10.94 -4.64
N ALA A 128 2.64 -10.25 -3.50
CA ALA A 128 3.36 -8.99 -3.31
C ALA A 128 4.89 -9.17 -3.31
N ALA A 129 5.38 -10.32 -2.84
CA ALA A 129 6.79 -10.69 -2.87
C ALA A 129 7.33 -10.94 -4.30
N LEU A 130 6.45 -11.23 -5.26
CA LEU A 130 6.85 -11.43 -6.66
C LEU A 130 7.14 -10.10 -7.37
N PRO A 131 8.17 -10.06 -8.25
CA PRO A 131 8.37 -8.97 -9.19
C PRO A 131 7.11 -8.73 -10.03
N PRO A 132 6.77 -7.47 -10.41
CA PRO A 132 5.55 -7.17 -11.17
C PRO A 132 5.39 -7.99 -12.45
N SER A 133 6.49 -8.33 -13.13
CA SER A 133 6.50 -9.15 -14.35
C SER A 133 6.08 -10.60 -14.14
N GLN A 134 6.17 -11.12 -12.91
CA GLN A 134 5.86 -12.53 -12.58
C GLN A 134 4.44 -12.71 -12.03
N ARG A 135 3.79 -11.63 -11.57
CA ARG A 135 2.49 -11.68 -10.89
C ARG A 135 1.36 -12.23 -11.76
N ALA A 136 1.37 -11.89 -13.05
CA ALA A 136 0.35 -12.36 -14.00
C ALA A 136 0.38 -13.88 -14.19
N GLY A 137 1.57 -14.49 -14.17
CA GLY A 137 1.72 -15.94 -14.28
C GLY A 137 1.30 -16.68 -13.02
N TRP A 138 1.56 -16.10 -11.83
CA TRP A 138 1.16 -16.69 -10.56
C TRP A 138 -0.36 -16.79 -10.39
N ALA A 139 -1.10 -15.78 -10.84
CA ALA A 139 -2.56 -15.78 -10.75
C ALA A 139 -3.25 -16.76 -11.73
N ALA A 140 -2.51 -17.31 -12.70
CA ALA A 140 -3.00 -18.23 -13.72
C ALA A 140 -2.62 -19.71 -13.47
N ALA A 141 -1.82 -19.97 -12.42
CA ALA A 141 -1.41 -21.30 -11.97
C ALA A 141 -2.32 -21.81 -10.86
#